data_AF-A0AAX4FTN3-F1
#
_entry.id   AF-A0AAX4FTN3-F1
#
_cell.length_a   1.000
_cell.length_b   1.000
_cell.length_c   1.000
_cell.angle_alpha   90.00
_cell.angle_beta   90.00
_cell.angle_gamma   90.00
#
_symmetry.space_group_name_H-M   'P 1'
#
loop_
_entity.id
_entity.type
_entity.pdbx_description
1 polymer ?
#
loop_
_entity_poly.entity_id
_entity_poly.type
_entity_poly.pdbx_seq_one_letter_code
_entity_poly.pdbx_strand_id
1 'polypeptide(L)' 'MIECSRQCGFSRIYNEPTEEQIRDITAMTTCPDCGAPVRRRSF' A
#
# COMPACT_ATOMS: atom_id res chain seq x y z
N MET A 1 -3.28 -5.87 -2.21
CA MET A 1 -3.44 -4.51 -2.76
C MET A 1 -3.32 -3.48 -1.64
N ILE A 2 -2.59 -2.39 -1.88
CA ILE A 2 -2.51 -1.22 -0.99
C ILE A 2 -3.26 -0.06 -1.63
N GLU A 3 -4.10 0.63 -0.87
CA GLU A 3 -4.81 1.83 -1.33
C GLU A 3 -4.77 2.91 -0.24
N CYS A 4 -4.78 4.18 -0.61
CA CYS A 4 -4.92 5.25 0.37
C CYS A 4 -6.33 5.27 0.98
N SER A 5 -6.42 5.34 2.31
CA SER A 5 -7.71 5.43 3.02
C SER A 5 -8.55 6.64 2.64
N ARG A 6 -7.90 7.74 2.23
CA ARG A 6 -8.56 8.99 1.81
C ARG A 6 -8.91 9.03 0.33
N GLN A 7 -8.72 7.93 -0.42
CA GLN A 7 -8.97 7.88 -1.86
C GLN A 7 -8.32 9.04 -2.62
N CYS A 8 -7.11 9.43 -2.22
CA CYS A 8 -6.36 10.50 -2.89
C CYS A 8 -5.83 10.10 -4.28
N GLY A 9 -6.19 8.92 -4.80
CA GLY A 9 -5.71 8.36 -6.05
C GLY A 9 -4.52 7.40 -5.93
N PHE A 10 -3.93 7.24 -4.73
CA PHE A 10 -2.85 6.26 -4.54
C PHE A 10 -3.41 4.84 -4.39
N SER A 11 -3.08 3.97 -5.34
CA SER A 11 -3.32 2.53 -5.29
C SER A 11 -2.13 1.78 -5.87
N ARG A 12 -1.65 0.75 -5.17
CA ARG A 12 -0.62 -0.18 -5.65
C ARG A 12 -1.13 -1.62 -5.58
N ILE A 13 -1.05 -2.31 -6.71
CA ILE A 13 -1.40 -3.73 -6.85
C ILE A 13 -0.10 -4.51 -6.96
N TYR A 14 0.02 -5.57 -6.17
CA TYR A 14 1.13 -6.49 -6.21
C TYR A 14 0.55 -7.88 -6.49
N ASN A 15 0.86 -8.43 -7.68
CA ASN A 15 0.37 -9.75 -8.08
C ASN A 15 1.24 -10.86 -7.48
N GLU A 16 2.56 -10.71 -7.53
CA GLU A 16 3.55 -11.62 -6.94
C GLU A 16 4.72 -10.82 -6.36
N PRO A 17 4.55 -10.19 -5.18
CA PRO A 17 5.62 -9.41 -4.59
C PRO A 17 6.77 -10.31 -4.12
N THR A 18 8.01 -9.90 -4.39
CA THR A 18 9.20 -10.54 -3.83
C THR A 18 9.25 -10.38 -2.30
N GLU A 19 10.04 -11.20 -1.59
CA GLU A 19 10.17 -11.08 -0.13
C GLU A 19 10.58 -9.67 0.33
N GLU A 20 11.44 -8.99 -0.43
CA GLU A 20 11.85 -7.61 -0.16
C GLU A 20 10.68 -6.63 -0.34
N GLN A 21 9.88 -6.80 -1.40
CA GLN A 21 8.69 -5.99 -1.62
C GLN A 21 7.62 -6.27 -0.56
N ILE A 22 7.48 -7.51 -0.08
CA ILE A 22 6.56 -7.84 1.01
C ILE A 22 6.92 -7.07 2.28
N ARG A 23 8.22 -6.97 2.60
CA ARG A 23 8.70 -6.16 3.73
C ARG A 23 8.35 -4.69 3.55
N ASP A 24 8.59 -4.13 2.37
CA ASP A 24 8.29 -2.74 2.06
C ASP A 24 6.78 -2.44 2.12
N ILE A 25 5.96 -3.31 1.52
CA ILE A 25 4.48 -3.29 1.59
C ILE A 25 3.99 -3.33 3.04
N THR A 26 4.61 -4.18 3.86
CA THR A 26 4.24 -4.35 5.27
C THR A 26 4.72 -3.19 6.13
N ALA A 27 5.82 -2.54 5.77
CA ALA A 27 6.31 -1.33 6.41
C ALA A 27 5.48 -0.09 6.01
N MET A 28 4.91 -0.08 4.81
CA MET A 28 4.11 1.04 4.30
C MET A 28 2.78 1.16 5.05
N THR A 29 2.74 2.08 6.01
CA THR A 29 1.55 2.40 6.84
C THR A 29 0.90 3.71 6.44
N THR A 30 1.63 4.58 5.76
CA THR A 30 1.19 5.90 5.29
C THR A 30 1.29 6.03 3.78
N CYS A 31 0.40 6.83 3.22
CA CYS A 31 0.32 7.12 1.81
C CYS A 31 1.39 8.17 1.47
N PRO A 32 2.27 7.92 0.48
CA PRO A 32 3.31 8.85 0.12
C PRO A 32 2.77 10.16 -0.49
N ASP A 33 1.58 10.15 -1.08
CA ASP A 33 0.98 11.32 -1.72
C ASP A 33 0.39 12.33 -0.72
N CYS A 34 -0.33 11.87 0.30
CA CYS A 34 -1.10 12.74 1.18
C CYS A 34 -0.83 12.53 2.68
N GLY A 35 0.08 11.63 3.04
CA GLY A 35 0.43 11.32 4.43
C GLY A 35 -0.66 10.57 5.22
N ALA A 36 -1.83 10.33 4.61
CA ALA A 36 -2.93 9.59 5.23
C ALA A 36 -2.61 8.10 5.38
N PRO A 37 -3.24 7.35 6.30
CA PRO A 37 -2.97 5.92 6.43
C PRO A 37 -3.36 5.14 5.17
N VAL A 38 -2.61 4.10 4.83
CA VAL A 38 -2.97 3.17 3.75
C VAL A 38 -3.84 2.02 4.28
N ARG A 39 -4.78 1.56 3.47
CA ARG A 39 -5.57 0.36 3.65
C ARG A 39 -4.98 -0.78 2.84
N ARG A 40 -4.88 -1.94 3.47
CA ARG A 40 -4.43 -3.18 2.84
C ARG A 40 -5.64 -4.07 2.62
N ARG A 41 -5.87 -4.49 1.38
CA ARG A 41 -6.78 -5.59 1.05
C ARG A 41 -5.94 -6.78 0.61
N SER A 42 -5.92 -7.82 1.42
CA SER A 42 -5.55 -9.16 0.99
C SER A 42 -6.76 -9.70 0.21
N PHE A 43 -6.52 -10.19 -1.01
CA PHE A 43 -7.53 -10.99 -1.71
C PHE A 43 -7.56 -12.39 -1.11
#